data_AF-A0A3M1E5L2-F1
#
_entry.id   AF-A0A3M1E5L2-F1
#
_cell.length_a   1.000
_cell.length_b   1.000
_cell.length_c   1.000
_cell.angle_alpha   90.00
_cell.angle_beta   90.00
_cell.angle_gamma   90.00
#
_symmetry.space_group_name_H-M   'P 1'
#
loop_
_entity.id
_entity.type
_entity.pdbx_description
1 polymer ?
#
loop_
_entity_poly.entity_id
_entity_poly.type
_entity_poly.pdbx_seq_one_letter_code
_entity_poly.pdbx_strand_id
1 'polypeptide(L)'
;MSGSCPADALEPAGTVCRASAGACDPAEVCDGVSAGCPADALEPAGTVCRASTGECDPQEVCDGATPTCPADSFVPDGTTCTDDGLGCTNDFCQAGVCTHPIQPAGIVCRPSAGECDVAETCDGVSTTCPADGFVADGTACTDDGNACTSDTCQTGACTHTDTTPAGQCCDPGTGGLTQIDDGDPCTLDTCDTATGNVSHTPGGTVDVNLKVEALSNAVTRNVSFDITTCGGTVDSRTVPVSFNSFGIGAVSLANVDAAAAWISVREGHTLRRLASLTFSACSAAVDLSGANLLTTGDLQTAVVPQDNLVDITDFSILATNWNQAIDPTLSTGADVNGDGLQDALDFSAFTANFFVVGDPIDSCPAPVVGKPGGRTVQPGPQTTDGGLRAMKASVPVSSLRSMIPQVDKADLNGDGVIDTTDIRLFARQHQLDLPAEFQQRVDRIKSGKGRRTSRR
;
A
#
# COMPACT_ATOMS: atom_id res chain seq x y z
N MET A 1 45.16 93.20 -76.39
CA MET A 1 44.96 91.75 -76.53
C MET A 1 45.34 91.11 -75.21
N SER A 2 44.38 90.92 -74.31
CA SER A 2 44.57 90.21 -73.05
C SER A 2 43.67 88.99 -73.07
N GLY A 3 44.20 87.89 -73.61
CA GLY A 3 43.55 86.58 -73.58
C GLY A 3 44.24 85.72 -72.54
N SER A 4 43.75 85.74 -71.31
CA SER A 4 44.09 84.74 -70.30
C SER A 4 43.30 83.46 -70.61
N CYS A 5 43.97 82.29 -70.53
CA CYS A 5 43.33 80.99 -70.69
C CYS A 5 42.26 80.75 -69.61
N PRO A 6 41.23 79.89 -69.88
CA PRO A 6 40.29 79.45 -68.86
C PRO A 6 41.05 78.82 -67.69
N ALA A 7 40.53 79.00 -66.47
CA ALA A 7 41.09 78.34 -65.30
C ALA A 7 40.94 76.82 -65.43
N ASP A 8 41.94 76.07 -64.95
CA ASP A 8 41.87 74.61 -64.87
C ASP A 8 40.64 74.20 -64.06
N ALA A 9 39.91 73.20 -64.58
CA ALA A 9 38.73 72.63 -63.93
C ALA A 9 39.08 71.25 -63.35
N LEU A 10 38.55 70.97 -62.16
CA LEU A 10 38.65 69.64 -61.56
C LEU A 10 37.70 68.66 -62.27
N GLU A 11 38.11 67.40 -62.36
CA GLU A 11 37.23 66.31 -62.78
C GLU A 11 36.06 66.13 -61.79
N PRO A 12 34.87 65.67 -62.24
CA PRO A 12 33.75 65.40 -61.35
C PRO A 12 34.08 64.38 -60.26
N ALA A 13 33.44 64.53 -59.10
CA ALA A 13 33.52 63.53 -58.03
C ALA A 13 33.02 62.17 -58.55
N GLY A 14 33.76 61.10 -58.25
CA GLY A 14 33.46 59.75 -58.73
C GLY A 14 34.16 59.36 -60.05
N THR A 15 34.85 60.28 -60.73
CA THR A 15 35.70 59.94 -61.89
C THR A 15 36.88 59.08 -61.42
N VAL A 16 37.04 57.88 -61.98
CA VAL A 16 38.18 56.99 -61.67
C VAL A 16 39.48 57.64 -62.15
N CYS A 17 40.35 57.99 -61.22
CA CYS A 17 41.64 58.61 -61.50
C CYS A 17 42.81 57.62 -61.39
N ARG A 18 42.61 56.50 -60.69
CA ARG A 18 43.46 55.30 -60.75
C ARG A 18 42.57 54.06 -60.77
N ALA A 19 42.84 53.18 -61.72
CA ALA A 19 42.12 51.91 -61.82
C ALA A 19 42.67 50.90 -60.80
N SER A 20 41.80 50.04 -60.30
CA SER A 20 42.14 48.87 -59.49
C SER A 20 43.23 48.02 -60.16
N ALA A 21 44.27 47.66 -59.41
CA ALA A 21 45.32 46.73 -59.84
C ALA A 21 45.04 45.25 -59.44
N GLY A 22 43.93 44.98 -58.74
CA GLY A 22 43.51 43.63 -58.36
C GLY A 22 42.38 43.62 -57.33
N ALA A 23 41.93 42.43 -56.94
CA ALA A 23 40.78 42.27 -56.03
C ALA A 23 40.99 42.85 -54.62
N CYS A 24 42.23 43.21 -54.25
CA CYS A 24 42.58 43.84 -52.98
C CYS A 24 43.02 45.31 -53.14
N ASP A 25 42.73 45.91 -54.29
CA ASP A 25 43.10 47.29 -54.62
C ASP A 25 41.88 48.00 -55.24
N PRO A 26 41.12 48.78 -54.47
CA PRO A 26 39.98 49.51 -54.99
C PRO A 26 40.44 50.65 -55.91
N ALA A 27 39.65 50.95 -56.95
CA ALA A 27 39.94 52.09 -57.80
C ALA A 27 39.77 53.41 -57.05
N GLU A 28 40.77 54.30 -57.04
CA GLU A 28 40.61 55.64 -56.50
C GLU A 28 39.83 56.53 -57.46
N VAL A 29 38.88 57.25 -56.89
CA VAL A 29 38.03 58.21 -57.59
C VAL A 29 38.34 59.63 -57.12
N CYS A 30 38.26 60.58 -58.04
CA CYS A 30 38.34 61.99 -57.71
C CYS A 30 37.29 62.35 -56.67
N ASP A 31 37.66 63.16 -55.67
CA ASP A 31 36.74 63.71 -54.67
C ASP A 31 35.95 64.93 -55.20
N GLY A 32 36.35 65.45 -56.36
CA GLY A 32 35.81 66.68 -56.97
C GLY A 32 36.23 67.96 -56.24
N VAL A 33 37.18 67.89 -55.31
CA VAL A 33 37.65 68.99 -54.45
C VAL A 33 39.15 69.23 -54.61
N SER A 34 39.95 68.19 -54.85
CA SER A 34 41.39 68.26 -55.03
C SER A 34 41.82 67.97 -56.48
N ALA A 35 42.95 68.55 -56.90
CA ALA A 35 43.49 68.39 -58.26
C ALA A 35 44.25 67.08 -58.48
N GLY A 36 44.59 66.37 -57.41
CA GLY A 36 45.26 65.06 -57.46
C GLY A 36 44.28 63.93 -57.20
N CYS A 37 44.61 62.74 -57.70
CA CYS A 37 43.95 61.52 -57.25
C CYS A 37 44.26 61.29 -55.75
N PRO A 38 43.34 60.74 -54.95
CA PRO A 38 43.65 60.26 -53.61
C PRO A 38 44.89 59.35 -53.59
N ALA A 39 45.52 59.22 -52.44
CA ALA A 39 46.66 58.33 -52.27
C ALA A 39 46.23 56.86 -52.50
N ASP A 40 47.15 56.09 -53.10
CA ASP A 40 47.02 54.64 -53.26
C ASP A 40 46.61 53.97 -51.95
N ALA A 41 45.48 53.27 -51.93
CA ALA A 41 45.00 52.62 -50.73
C ALA A 41 44.53 51.20 -51.04
N LEU A 42 45.31 50.21 -50.60
CA LEU A 42 44.92 48.81 -50.63
C LEU A 42 43.76 48.53 -49.66
N GLU A 43 42.98 47.49 -49.97
CA GLU A 43 41.97 46.95 -49.06
C GLU A 43 42.61 46.57 -47.71
N PRO A 44 41.93 46.84 -46.56
CA PRO A 44 42.44 46.45 -45.26
C PRO A 44 42.71 44.94 -45.15
N ALA A 45 43.69 44.59 -44.31
CA ALA A 45 43.95 43.20 -43.98
C ALA A 45 42.68 42.54 -43.41
N GLY A 46 42.26 41.41 -43.99
CA GLY A 46 41.02 40.72 -43.64
C GLY A 46 39.82 41.00 -44.55
N THR A 47 39.91 41.93 -45.50
CA THR A 47 38.87 42.09 -46.53
C THR A 47 38.80 40.84 -47.40
N VAL A 48 37.62 40.23 -47.54
CA VAL A 48 37.42 39.02 -48.36
C VAL A 48 37.56 39.38 -49.83
N CYS A 49 38.53 38.78 -50.51
CA CYS A 49 38.77 38.98 -51.94
C CYS A 49 38.34 37.77 -52.79
N ARG A 50 38.22 36.58 -52.17
CA ARG A 50 37.50 35.43 -52.73
C ARG A 50 36.66 34.79 -51.64
N ALA A 51 35.37 34.61 -51.90
CA ALA A 51 34.47 33.95 -50.97
C ALA A 51 34.70 32.42 -50.96
N SER A 52 34.52 31.82 -49.79
CA SER A 52 34.48 30.36 -49.64
C SER A 52 33.37 29.74 -50.49
N THR A 53 33.65 28.62 -51.17
CA THR A 53 32.63 27.82 -51.88
C THR A 53 32.11 26.61 -51.10
N GLY A 54 32.67 26.36 -49.91
CA GLY A 54 32.27 25.26 -49.02
C GLY A 54 33.27 25.06 -47.89
N GLU A 55 32.99 24.11 -46.99
CA GLU A 55 33.83 23.83 -45.82
C GLU A 55 35.26 23.36 -46.16
N CYS A 56 35.46 22.83 -47.38
CA CYS A 56 36.75 22.39 -47.90
C CYS A 56 37.49 23.48 -48.71
N ASP A 57 36.87 24.65 -48.85
CA ASP A 57 37.36 25.78 -49.63
C ASP A 57 37.27 27.07 -48.80
N PRO A 58 38.27 27.38 -47.96
CA PRO A 58 38.26 28.58 -47.12
C PRO A 58 38.29 29.86 -47.96
N GLN A 59 37.73 30.94 -47.43
CA GLN A 59 37.84 32.25 -48.08
C GLN A 59 39.28 32.79 -48.04
N GLU A 60 39.73 33.45 -49.10
CA GLU A 60 40.95 34.26 -49.08
C GLU A 60 40.64 35.71 -48.78
N VAL A 61 41.51 36.29 -47.97
CA VAL A 61 41.44 37.67 -47.53
C VAL A 61 42.68 38.43 -47.98
N CYS A 62 42.50 39.72 -48.24
CA CYS A 62 43.59 40.64 -48.50
C CYS A 62 44.52 40.70 -47.28
N ASP A 63 45.83 40.81 -47.55
CA ASP A 63 46.86 40.94 -46.52
C ASP A 63 47.09 42.40 -46.08
N GLY A 64 46.47 43.36 -46.78
CA GLY A 64 46.66 44.79 -46.59
C GLY A 64 48.01 45.32 -47.12
N ALA A 65 48.73 44.52 -47.89
CA ALA A 65 50.08 44.83 -48.38
C ALA A 65 50.24 44.62 -49.89
N THR A 66 49.42 43.78 -50.53
CA THR A 66 49.46 43.51 -51.97
C THR A 66 48.10 43.77 -52.66
N PRO A 67 48.10 44.19 -53.94
CA PRO A 67 46.86 44.50 -54.67
C PRO A 67 46.11 43.24 -55.15
N THR A 68 46.76 42.08 -55.12
CA THR A 68 46.19 40.81 -55.59
C THR A 68 45.68 39.97 -54.42
N CYS A 69 44.55 39.30 -54.60
CA CYS A 69 44.12 38.26 -53.68
C CYS A 69 45.16 37.13 -53.62
N PRO A 70 45.39 36.50 -52.45
CA PRO A 70 46.19 35.28 -52.37
C PRO A 70 45.69 34.19 -53.34
N ALA A 71 46.58 33.24 -53.67
CA ALA A 71 46.21 32.10 -54.49
C ALA A 71 45.14 31.25 -53.79
N ASP A 72 44.20 30.73 -54.56
CA ASP A 72 43.14 29.83 -54.11
C ASP A 72 43.74 28.60 -53.40
N SER A 73 43.32 28.39 -52.15
CA SER A 73 43.88 27.36 -51.28
C SER A 73 42.78 26.49 -50.70
N PHE A 74 42.90 25.17 -50.85
CA PHE A 74 41.93 24.22 -50.33
C PHE A 74 42.37 23.60 -49.00
N VAL A 75 41.40 23.16 -48.21
CA VAL A 75 41.64 22.26 -47.08
C VAL A 75 42.35 21.00 -47.60
N PRO A 76 43.36 20.45 -46.88
CA PRO A 76 44.08 19.27 -47.32
C PRO A 76 43.17 18.08 -47.66
N ASP A 77 43.48 17.39 -48.76
CA ASP A 77 42.76 16.19 -49.16
C ASP A 77 42.76 15.15 -48.03
N GLY A 78 41.61 14.53 -47.78
CA GLY A 78 41.41 13.55 -46.71
C GLY A 78 41.05 14.15 -45.34
N THR A 79 40.96 15.47 -45.23
CA THR A 79 40.40 16.12 -44.03
C THR A 79 38.91 15.79 -43.92
N THR A 80 38.47 15.32 -42.75
CA THR A 80 37.04 15.02 -42.50
C THR A 80 36.18 16.26 -42.72
N CYS A 81 35.05 16.09 -43.39
CA CYS A 81 34.09 17.15 -43.66
C CYS A 81 32.69 16.77 -43.12
N THR A 82 31.66 17.53 -43.43
CA THR A 82 30.31 17.29 -42.89
C THR A 82 29.74 15.96 -43.39
N ASP A 83 29.37 15.11 -42.42
CA ASP A 83 28.72 13.81 -42.62
C ASP A 83 27.36 13.97 -43.33
N ASP A 84 27.10 13.16 -44.35
CA ASP A 84 25.83 13.15 -45.09
C ASP A 84 24.72 12.34 -44.40
N GLY A 85 25.04 11.72 -43.26
CA GLY A 85 24.14 10.89 -42.46
C GLY A 85 23.98 9.47 -43.01
N LEU A 86 24.80 9.05 -43.97
CA LEU A 86 24.77 7.73 -44.55
C LEU A 86 25.90 6.87 -43.99
N GLY A 87 25.56 5.81 -43.24
CA GLY A 87 26.57 5.01 -42.52
C GLY A 87 27.59 4.25 -43.38
N CYS A 88 27.49 4.27 -44.71
CA CYS A 88 28.42 3.61 -45.64
C CYS A 88 29.11 4.57 -46.61
N THR A 89 29.26 5.84 -46.24
CA THR A 89 30.12 6.82 -46.91
C THR A 89 31.34 7.15 -46.04
N ASN A 90 32.38 7.72 -46.65
CA ASN A 90 33.52 8.27 -45.94
C ASN A 90 33.68 9.74 -46.32
N ASP A 91 33.44 10.65 -45.39
CA ASP A 91 33.26 12.06 -45.75
C ASP A 91 34.56 12.83 -45.57
N PHE A 92 35.14 13.24 -46.69
CA PHE A 92 36.38 13.99 -46.69
C PHE A 92 36.47 15.01 -47.82
N CYS A 93 37.26 16.05 -47.55
CA CYS A 93 37.63 17.05 -48.54
C CYS A 93 38.48 16.40 -49.64
N GLN A 94 38.06 16.58 -50.88
CA GLN A 94 38.83 16.24 -52.06
C GLN A 94 38.72 17.39 -53.07
N ALA A 95 39.87 17.97 -53.43
CA ALA A 95 39.94 19.07 -54.39
C ALA A 95 38.99 20.25 -54.07
N GLY A 96 38.97 20.68 -52.80
CA GLY A 96 38.17 21.82 -52.34
C GLY A 96 36.68 21.54 -52.12
N VAL A 97 36.22 20.30 -52.34
CA VAL A 97 34.81 19.90 -52.17
C VAL A 97 34.70 18.78 -51.13
N CYS A 98 33.69 18.82 -50.27
CA CYS A 98 33.36 17.70 -49.40
C CYS A 98 32.74 16.57 -50.24
N THR A 99 33.39 15.41 -50.24
CA THR A 99 32.96 14.24 -50.99
C THR A 99 32.57 13.11 -50.04
N HIS A 100 31.56 12.34 -50.46
CA HIS A 100 30.96 11.25 -49.68
C HIS A 100 31.08 9.90 -50.43
N PRO A 101 32.29 9.44 -50.80
CA PRO A 101 32.46 8.18 -51.52
C PRO A 101 32.00 6.98 -50.69
N ILE A 102 31.45 5.97 -51.39
CA ILE A 102 31.05 4.69 -50.82
C ILE A 102 32.25 4.00 -50.14
N GLN A 103 32.05 3.55 -48.92
CA GLN A 103 33.02 2.77 -48.15
C GLN A 103 33.24 1.37 -48.77
N PRO A 104 34.44 0.78 -48.64
CA PRO A 104 34.68 -0.60 -49.09
C PRO A 104 33.77 -1.62 -48.41
N ALA A 105 33.55 -2.76 -49.07
CA ALA A 105 32.83 -3.88 -48.50
C ALA A 105 33.50 -4.39 -47.21
N GLY A 106 32.71 -4.68 -46.19
CA GLY A 106 33.17 -5.22 -44.91
C GLY A 106 33.46 -4.19 -43.81
N ILE A 107 33.31 -2.89 -44.07
CA ILE A 107 33.35 -1.87 -43.01
C ILE A 107 32.07 -1.94 -42.18
N VAL A 108 32.19 -2.02 -40.86
CA VAL A 108 31.05 -2.04 -39.94
C VAL A 108 30.41 -0.65 -39.93
N CYS A 109 29.15 -0.57 -40.36
CA CYS A 109 28.33 0.64 -40.33
C CYS A 109 27.37 0.69 -39.15
N ARG A 110 27.06 -0.48 -38.54
CA ARG A 110 26.37 -0.58 -37.26
C ARG A 110 27.00 -1.69 -36.42
N PRO A 111 27.61 -1.38 -35.26
CA PRO A 111 28.13 -2.41 -34.37
C PRO A 111 26.98 -3.20 -33.73
N SER A 112 27.25 -4.45 -33.37
CA SER A 112 26.34 -5.25 -32.55
C SER A 112 26.18 -4.61 -31.16
N ALA A 113 24.93 -4.47 -30.70
CA ALA A 113 24.54 -3.94 -29.40
C ALA A 113 24.52 -5.00 -28.29
N GLY A 114 24.76 -6.29 -28.60
CA GLY A 114 24.74 -7.37 -27.62
C GLY A 114 24.80 -8.77 -28.25
N GLU A 115 24.79 -9.81 -27.43
CA GLU A 115 24.92 -11.20 -27.89
C GLU A 115 23.80 -11.68 -28.83
N CYS A 116 22.66 -10.99 -28.84
CA CYS A 116 21.52 -11.27 -29.70
C CYS A 116 21.43 -10.35 -30.93
N ASP A 117 22.43 -9.52 -31.17
CA ASP A 117 22.47 -8.53 -32.24
C ASP A 117 23.64 -8.80 -33.22
N VAL A 118 23.43 -8.61 -34.52
CA VAL A 118 24.43 -8.87 -35.57
C VAL A 118 24.98 -7.54 -36.08
N ALA A 119 26.30 -7.37 -36.13
CA ALA A 119 26.87 -6.15 -36.71
C ALA A 119 26.62 -6.09 -38.23
N GLU A 120 26.13 -4.95 -38.74
CA GLU A 120 26.01 -4.72 -40.18
C GLU A 120 27.29 -4.12 -40.77
N THR A 121 27.64 -4.64 -41.95
CA THR A 121 28.76 -4.16 -42.74
C THR A 121 28.30 -3.62 -44.09
N CYS A 122 28.96 -2.57 -44.56
CA CYS A 122 28.79 -2.05 -45.91
C CYS A 122 29.09 -3.13 -46.95
N ASP A 123 28.33 -3.16 -48.04
CA ASP A 123 28.48 -4.10 -49.15
C ASP A 123 29.46 -3.62 -50.22
N GLY A 124 29.96 -2.38 -50.10
CA GLY A 124 30.83 -1.73 -51.08
C GLY A 124 30.11 -1.16 -52.30
N VAL A 125 28.77 -1.11 -52.28
CA VAL A 125 27.92 -0.65 -53.40
C VAL A 125 26.87 0.35 -52.94
N SER A 126 26.26 0.13 -51.78
CA SER A 126 25.25 1.00 -51.17
C SER A 126 25.88 2.05 -50.26
N THR A 127 25.36 3.27 -50.28
CA THR A 127 25.71 4.34 -49.34
C THR A 127 24.98 4.18 -47.99
N THR A 128 23.85 3.47 -47.96
CA THR A 128 23.12 3.19 -46.71
C THR A 128 23.59 1.88 -46.09
N CYS A 129 23.72 1.88 -44.76
CA CYS A 129 23.91 0.65 -43.99
C CYS A 129 22.73 -0.31 -44.22
N PRO A 130 22.95 -1.64 -44.29
CA PRO A 130 21.87 -2.62 -44.34
C PRO A 130 20.89 -2.47 -43.16
N ALA A 131 19.70 -3.05 -43.31
CA ALA A 131 18.72 -3.09 -42.23
C ALA A 131 19.27 -3.85 -41.01
N ASP A 132 18.87 -3.40 -39.82
CA ASP A 132 19.27 -3.98 -38.53
C ASP A 132 18.92 -5.48 -38.47
N GLY A 133 19.96 -6.32 -38.36
CA GLY A 133 19.87 -7.76 -38.31
C GLY A 133 20.10 -8.30 -36.90
N PHE A 134 19.27 -9.26 -36.50
CA PHE A 134 19.37 -9.90 -35.19
C PHE A 134 19.78 -11.36 -35.31
N VAL A 135 20.36 -11.89 -34.22
CA VAL A 135 20.52 -13.32 -34.04
C VAL A 135 19.13 -13.96 -34.06
N ALA A 136 19.01 -15.16 -34.65
CA ALA A 136 17.72 -15.82 -34.82
C ALA A 136 17.01 -16.02 -33.48
N ASP A 137 15.71 -15.72 -33.46
CA ASP A 137 14.86 -15.92 -32.28
C ASP A 137 14.95 -17.38 -31.79
N GLY A 138 15.05 -17.57 -30.47
CA GLY A 138 15.22 -18.87 -29.84
C GLY A 138 16.67 -19.34 -29.72
N THR A 139 17.64 -18.58 -30.24
CA THR A 139 19.06 -18.87 -29.98
C THR A 139 19.37 -18.67 -28.50
N ALA A 140 20.05 -19.62 -27.87
CA ALA A 140 20.43 -19.52 -26.46
C ALA A 140 21.34 -18.30 -26.24
N CYS A 141 21.07 -17.56 -25.17
CA CYS A 141 21.85 -16.40 -24.75
C CYS A 141 22.36 -16.58 -23.31
N THR A 142 22.91 -15.54 -22.71
CA THR A 142 23.49 -15.62 -21.36
C THR A 142 22.42 -16.03 -20.35
N ASP A 143 22.73 -17.05 -19.56
CA ASP A 143 21.89 -17.59 -18.49
C ASP A 143 21.78 -16.60 -17.31
N ASP A 144 20.57 -16.34 -16.81
CA ASP A 144 20.34 -15.47 -15.64
C ASP A 144 20.52 -16.19 -14.30
N GLY A 145 20.80 -17.49 -14.34
CA GLY A 145 20.97 -18.38 -13.20
C GLY A 145 19.64 -18.90 -12.64
N ASN A 146 18.52 -18.65 -13.32
CA ASN A 146 17.21 -19.16 -12.95
C ASN A 146 16.85 -20.39 -13.78
N ALA A 147 16.82 -21.56 -13.16
CA ALA A 147 16.49 -22.82 -13.83
C ALA A 147 15.04 -22.90 -14.35
N CYS A 148 14.18 -21.92 -14.00
CA CYS A 148 12.78 -21.85 -14.40
C CYS A 148 12.55 -20.99 -15.67
N THR A 149 13.57 -20.27 -16.13
CA THR A 149 13.50 -19.44 -17.34
C THR A 149 14.09 -20.15 -18.55
N SER A 150 13.67 -19.71 -19.73
CA SER A 150 14.31 -20.05 -21.00
C SER A 150 15.01 -18.82 -21.52
N ASP A 151 16.35 -18.85 -21.51
CA ASP A 151 17.20 -17.71 -21.88
C ASP A 151 17.48 -17.75 -23.38
N THR A 152 16.70 -16.97 -24.12
CA THR A 152 16.77 -16.96 -25.58
C THR A 152 16.72 -15.56 -26.15
N CYS A 153 17.40 -15.38 -27.27
CA CYS A 153 17.27 -14.18 -28.08
C CYS A 153 15.83 -14.05 -28.59
N GLN A 154 15.23 -12.88 -28.37
CA GLN A 154 13.95 -12.48 -28.94
C GLN A 154 14.07 -11.03 -29.38
N THR A 155 13.87 -10.78 -30.68
CA THR A 155 13.90 -9.42 -31.26
C THR A 155 15.18 -8.63 -30.94
N GLY A 156 16.34 -9.29 -31.00
CA GLY A 156 17.64 -8.65 -30.78
C GLY A 156 18.09 -8.52 -29.33
N ALA A 157 17.28 -8.97 -28.36
CA ALA A 157 17.60 -8.93 -26.94
C ALA A 157 17.59 -10.34 -26.32
N CYS A 158 18.48 -10.58 -25.34
CA CYS A 158 18.39 -11.77 -24.51
C CYS A 158 17.19 -11.64 -23.57
N THR A 159 16.30 -12.62 -23.58
CA THR A 159 15.09 -12.64 -22.77
C THR A 159 15.05 -13.90 -21.93
N HIS A 160 14.61 -13.76 -20.68
CA HIS A 160 14.51 -14.81 -19.68
C HIS A 160 13.02 -15.10 -19.45
N THR A 161 12.42 -15.91 -20.33
CA THR A 161 10.97 -16.15 -20.27
C THR A 161 10.66 -17.25 -19.26
N ASP A 162 9.78 -16.97 -18.29
CA ASP A 162 9.31 -17.97 -17.33
C ASP A 162 8.61 -19.13 -18.04
N THR A 163 9.09 -20.34 -17.80
CA THR A 163 8.56 -21.58 -18.38
C THR A 163 7.69 -22.37 -17.41
N THR A 164 7.44 -21.82 -16.22
CA THR A 164 6.66 -22.48 -15.17
C THR A 164 5.22 -22.74 -15.63
N PRO A 165 4.75 -24.00 -15.61
CA PRO A 165 3.36 -24.31 -15.94
C PRO A 165 2.37 -23.65 -14.98
N ALA A 166 1.19 -23.27 -15.49
CA ALA A 166 0.14 -22.69 -14.66
C ALA A 166 -0.26 -23.62 -13.51
N GLY A 167 -0.37 -23.07 -12.29
CA GLY A 167 -0.68 -23.82 -11.07
C GLY A 167 0.51 -24.54 -10.43
N GLN A 168 1.72 -24.31 -10.93
CA GLN A 168 2.96 -24.83 -10.35
C GLN A 168 3.88 -23.71 -9.89
N CYS A 169 4.70 -24.02 -8.90
CA CYS A 169 5.75 -23.18 -8.37
C CYS A 169 7.09 -23.82 -8.72
N CYS A 170 7.98 -23.06 -9.32
CA CYS A 170 9.29 -23.54 -9.73
C CYS A 170 10.38 -23.04 -8.77
N ASP A 171 11.27 -23.94 -8.37
CA ASP A 171 12.49 -23.60 -7.61
C ASP A 171 13.56 -23.03 -8.56
N PRO A 172 13.91 -21.74 -8.45
CA PRO A 172 14.86 -21.11 -9.37
C PRO A 172 16.26 -21.70 -9.31
N GLY A 173 16.63 -22.39 -8.23
CA GLY A 173 17.94 -23.05 -8.10
C GLY A 173 17.99 -24.45 -8.73
N THR A 174 16.86 -25.15 -8.86
CA THR A 174 16.83 -26.55 -9.31
C THR A 174 15.94 -26.84 -10.51
N GLY A 175 15.04 -25.92 -10.86
CA GLY A 175 13.98 -26.13 -11.85
C GLY A 175 12.88 -27.08 -11.36
N GLY A 176 12.89 -27.43 -10.07
CA GLY A 176 11.93 -28.36 -9.48
C GLY A 176 10.53 -27.74 -9.42
N LEU A 177 9.54 -28.47 -9.93
CA LEU A 177 8.15 -28.02 -9.97
C LEU A 177 7.36 -28.60 -8.79
N THR A 178 6.65 -27.75 -8.08
CA THR A 178 5.74 -28.10 -6.99
C THR A 178 4.32 -27.63 -7.32
N GLN A 179 3.30 -28.40 -6.92
CA GLN A 179 1.91 -28.00 -7.11
C GLN A 179 1.58 -26.88 -6.12
N ILE A 180 1.02 -25.77 -6.61
CA ILE A 180 0.63 -24.65 -5.74
C ILE A 180 -0.62 -25.00 -4.94
N ASP A 181 -1.61 -25.61 -5.58
CA ASP A 181 -2.90 -25.97 -4.98
C ASP A 181 -2.78 -27.25 -4.14
N ASP A 182 -3.07 -27.18 -2.84
CA ASP A 182 -3.10 -28.36 -1.94
C ASP A 182 -4.44 -29.11 -1.96
N GLY A 183 -5.41 -28.62 -2.73
CA GLY A 183 -6.75 -29.14 -2.82
C GLY A 183 -7.69 -28.68 -1.72
N ASP A 184 -7.24 -27.81 -0.81
CA ASP A 184 -8.12 -27.11 0.14
C ASP A 184 -8.60 -25.79 -0.50
N PRO A 185 -9.87 -25.68 -0.92
CA PRO A 185 -10.39 -24.44 -1.49
C PRO A 185 -10.41 -23.27 -0.49
N CYS A 186 -10.16 -23.53 0.80
CA CYS A 186 -10.18 -22.57 1.88
C CYS A 186 -8.79 -22.12 2.33
N THR A 187 -7.74 -22.51 1.61
CA THR A 187 -6.43 -21.88 1.67
C THR A 187 -6.24 -20.93 0.50
N LEU A 188 -5.52 -19.83 0.75
CA LEU A 188 -4.90 -19.06 -0.29
C LEU A 188 -3.51 -19.64 -0.53
N ASP A 189 -3.34 -20.22 -1.71
CA ASP A 189 -2.12 -20.87 -2.12
C ASP A 189 -1.26 -19.91 -2.94
N THR A 190 -0.02 -19.76 -2.50
CA THR A 190 0.91 -18.79 -3.08
C THR A 190 2.25 -19.43 -3.34
N CYS A 191 2.91 -18.99 -4.42
CA CYS A 191 4.28 -19.36 -4.76
C CYS A 191 5.20 -18.17 -4.53
N ASP A 192 6.23 -18.35 -3.72
CA ASP A 192 7.38 -17.44 -3.68
C ASP A 192 8.30 -17.77 -4.86
N THR A 193 8.25 -16.95 -5.90
CA THR A 193 9.03 -17.15 -7.13
C THR A 193 10.54 -16.93 -6.93
N ALA A 194 10.97 -16.34 -5.81
CA ALA A 194 12.39 -16.19 -5.50
C ALA A 194 12.98 -17.43 -4.83
N THR A 195 12.16 -18.22 -4.14
CA THR A 195 12.63 -19.41 -3.41
C THR A 195 12.03 -20.73 -3.89
N GLY A 196 11.01 -20.68 -4.75
CA GLY A 196 10.21 -21.85 -5.15
C GLY A 196 9.36 -22.45 -4.03
N ASN A 197 9.07 -21.68 -2.98
CA ASN A 197 8.33 -22.20 -1.83
C ASN A 197 6.83 -21.96 -2.02
N VAL A 198 6.04 -23.00 -1.79
CA VAL A 198 4.58 -22.89 -1.73
C VAL A 198 4.14 -22.62 -0.30
N SER A 199 3.21 -21.68 -0.13
CA SER A 199 2.59 -21.35 1.15
C SER A 199 1.08 -21.42 1.02
N HIS A 200 0.46 -22.16 1.94
CA HIS A 200 -0.99 -22.30 2.08
C HIS A 200 -1.40 -21.53 3.32
N THR A 201 -2.12 -20.42 3.13
CA THR A 201 -2.56 -19.58 4.25
C THR A 201 -4.08 -19.68 4.41
N PRO A 202 -4.63 -19.59 5.64
CA PRO A 202 -6.06 -19.58 5.82
C PRO A 202 -6.74 -18.50 4.99
N GLY A 203 -7.73 -18.88 4.18
CA GLY A 203 -8.52 -17.99 3.33
C GLY A 203 -9.99 -17.85 3.74
N GLY A 204 -10.40 -18.52 4.83
CA GLY A 204 -11.79 -18.53 5.27
C GLY A 204 -12.29 -17.17 5.77
N THR A 205 -13.60 -16.93 5.62
CA THR A 205 -14.29 -15.74 6.15
C THR A 205 -15.34 -16.12 7.18
N VAL A 206 -15.47 -15.31 8.24
CA VAL A 206 -16.55 -15.46 9.24
C VAL A 206 -17.31 -14.14 9.35
N ASP A 207 -18.56 -14.13 8.90
CA ASP A 207 -19.47 -13.00 9.07
C ASP A 207 -20.22 -13.14 10.38
N VAL A 208 -20.08 -12.14 11.26
CA VAL A 208 -20.68 -12.13 12.59
C VAL A 208 -21.67 -10.98 12.70
N ASN A 209 -22.94 -11.32 12.86
CA ASN A 209 -23.98 -10.37 13.25
C ASN A 209 -24.06 -10.33 14.78
N LEU A 210 -24.06 -9.12 15.33
CA LEU A 210 -24.02 -8.88 16.76
C LEU A 210 -25.21 -8.04 17.18
N LYS A 211 -25.80 -8.37 18.33
CA LYS A 211 -26.69 -7.48 19.06
C LYS A 211 -26.20 -7.33 20.51
N VAL A 212 -25.97 -6.09 20.93
CA VAL A 212 -25.67 -5.75 22.33
C VAL A 212 -26.96 -5.33 23.03
N GLU A 213 -27.19 -5.86 24.23
CA GLU A 213 -28.34 -5.48 25.06
C GLU A 213 -28.19 -4.04 25.58
N ALA A 214 -29.32 -3.35 25.76
CA ALA A 214 -29.41 -2.02 26.39
C ALA A 214 -28.67 -0.86 25.72
N LEU A 215 -27.92 -1.09 24.64
CA LEU A 215 -27.35 -0.02 23.82
C LEU A 215 -28.47 0.84 23.22
N SER A 216 -28.41 2.14 23.47
CA SER A 216 -29.44 3.12 23.06
C SER A 216 -28.88 4.20 22.13
N ASN A 217 -27.56 4.33 22.04
CA ASN A 217 -26.86 5.25 21.16
C ASN A 217 -25.94 4.52 20.17
N ALA A 218 -25.72 5.14 19.01
CA ALA A 218 -24.78 4.60 18.04
C ALA A 218 -23.34 4.84 18.54
N VAL A 219 -22.55 3.78 18.61
CA VAL A 219 -21.18 3.81 19.13
C VAL A 219 -20.32 2.78 18.43
N THR A 220 -19.02 3.03 18.37
CA THR A 220 -18.04 2.04 17.90
C THR A 220 -17.25 1.54 19.09
N ARG A 221 -17.25 0.22 19.29
CA ARG A 221 -16.59 -0.43 20.42
C ARG A 221 -15.72 -1.60 19.97
N ASN A 222 -14.66 -1.83 20.72
CA ASN A 222 -13.78 -2.96 20.51
C ASN A 222 -14.48 -4.25 20.97
N VAL A 223 -14.65 -5.19 20.04
CA VAL A 223 -15.20 -6.52 20.30
C VAL A 223 -14.06 -7.51 20.16
N SER A 224 -13.89 -8.38 21.14
CA SER A 224 -12.90 -9.44 21.11
C SER A 224 -13.52 -10.74 20.61
N PHE A 225 -12.84 -11.37 19.66
CA PHE A 225 -13.18 -12.64 19.04
C PHE A 225 -12.04 -13.61 19.32
N ASP A 226 -12.33 -14.76 19.93
CA ASP A 226 -11.40 -15.87 19.99
C ASP A 226 -11.96 -17.00 19.13
N ILE A 227 -11.28 -17.31 18.03
CA ILE A 227 -11.67 -18.33 17.07
C ILE A 227 -10.79 -19.55 17.32
N THR A 228 -11.39 -20.72 17.53
CA THR A 228 -10.67 -21.90 18.01
C THR A 228 -10.86 -23.13 17.14
N THR A 229 -9.75 -23.79 16.84
CA THR A 229 -9.75 -25.20 16.43
C THR A 229 -9.75 -26.06 17.70
N CYS A 230 -10.57 -27.11 17.77
CA CYS A 230 -10.58 -27.99 18.95
C CYS A 230 -9.30 -28.82 19.00
N GLY A 231 -8.24 -28.26 19.59
CA GLY A 231 -6.91 -28.87 19.60
C GLY A 231 -5.75 -27.92 19.96
N GLY A 232 -5.96 -26.60 19.99
CA GLY A 232 -5.03 -25.68 20.67
C GLY A 232 -4.62 -24.41 19.93
N THR A 233 -5.04 -24.18 18.69
CA THR A 233 -4.78 -22.90 18.03
C THR A 233 -5.95 -21.94 18.29
N VAL A 234 -5.65 -20.81 18.92
CA VAL A 234 -6.59 -19.71 19.16
C VAL A 234 -6.16 -18.54 18.27
N ASP A 235 -7.03 -18.15 17.34
CA ASP A 235 -6.93 -16.89 16.63
C ASP A 235 -7.73 -15.83 17.41
N SER A 236 -7.01 -14.99 18.16
CA SER A 236 -7.59 -13.93 18.99
C SER A 236 -7.48 -12.59 18.29
N ARG A 237 -8.62 -11.91 18.13
CA ARG A 237 -8.71 -10.62 17.44
C ARG A 237 -9.54 -9.65 18.25
N THR A 238 -9.14 -8.39 18.24
CA THR A 238 -9.98 -7.29 18.74
C THR A 238 -10.28 -6.36 17.59
N VAL A 239 -11.55 -6.23 17.24
CA VAL A 239 -11.99 -5.46 16.07
C VAL A 239 -12.96 -4.38 16.52
N PRO A 240 -12.79 -3.12 16.08
CA PRO A 240 -13.79 -2.08 16.32
C PRO A 240 -15.05 -2.39 15.50
N VAL A 241 -16.20 -2.51 16.18
CA VAL A 241 -17.51 -2.73 15.56
C VAL A 241 -18.39 -1.53 15.82
N SER A 242 -18.95 -0.98 14.75
CA SER A 242 -19.96 0.08 14.83
C SER A 242 -21.33 -0.52 15.09
N PHE A 243 -21.93 -0.14 16.20
CA PHE A 243 -23.28 -0.48 16.58
C PHE A 243 -24.20 0.71 16.32
N ASN A 244 -25.40 0.45 15.80
CA ASN A 244 -26.44 1.46 15.71
C ASN A 244 -27.15 1.67 17.06
N SER A 245 -28.10 2.61 17.12
CA SER A 245 -28.89 2.92 18.32
C SER A 245 -29.81 1.78 18.82
N PHE A 246 -29.84 0.64 18.13
CA PHE A 246 -30.55 -0.57 18.55
C PHE A 246 -29.59 -1.67 19.02
N GLY A 247 -28.29 -1.35 19.15
CA GLY A 247 -27.25 -2.30 19.52
C GLY A 247 -26.87 -3.28 18.43
N ILE A 248 -27.27 -3.05 17.17
CA ILE A 248 -26.99 -3.98 16.06
C ILE A 248 -25.71 -3.56 15.36
N GLY A 249 -24.79 -4.50 15.20
CA GLY A 249 -23.54 -4.35 14.47
C GLY A 249 -23.22 -5.62 13.67
N ALA A 250 -22.31 -5.50 12.70
CA ALA A 250 -21.83 -6.63 11.92
C ALA A 250 -20.34 -6.48 11.61
N VAL A 251 -19.63 -7.59 11.49
CA VAL A 251 -18.21 -7.63 11.15
C VAL A 251 -17.89 -8.88 10.32
N SER A 252 -16.95 -8.76 9.39
CA SER A 252 -16.41 -9.90 8.63
C SER A 252 -14.96 -10.13 9.01
N LEU A 253 -14.64 -11.33 9.47
CA LEU A 253 -13.29 -11.74 9.86
C LEU A 253 -12.69 -12.56 8.73
N ALA A 254 -11.65 -12.05 8.07
CA ALA A 254 -10.95 -12.73 6.97
C ALA A 254 -9.78 -13.59 7.46
N ASN A 255 -9.24 -14.47 6.62
CA ASN A 255 -8.10 -15.34 6.93
C ASN A 255 -8.32 -16.20 8.17
N VAL A 256 -9.54 -16.71 8.32
CA VAL A 256 -9.89 -17.63 9.40
C VAL A 256 -9.64 -19.05 8.91
N ASP A 257 -8.99 -19.85 9.76
CA ASP A 257 -8.81 -21.29 9.51
C ASP A 257 -10.17 -21.97 9.39
N ALA A 258 -10.45 -22.61 8.26
CA ALA A 258 -11.72 -23.32 8.03
C ALA A 258 -11.89 -24.55 8.93
N ALA A 259 -10.81 -25.01 9.60
CA ALA A 259 -10.87 -26.01 10.66
C ALA A 259 -11.39 -25.44 11.99
N ALA A 260 -11.59 -24.12 12.10
CA ALA A 260 -12.16 -23.51 13.29
C ALA A 260 -13.58 -24.01 13.54
N ALA A 261 -13.84 -24.45 14.77
CA ALA A 261 -15.11 -25.07 15.13
C ALA A 261 -16.00 -24.13 15.95
N TRP A 262 -15.42 -23.12 16.61
CA TRP A 262 -16.13 -22.22 17.51
C TRP A 262 -15.56 -20.81 17.46
N ILE A 263 -16.43 -19.85 17.77
CA ILE A 263 -16.08 -18.46 18.03
C ILE A 263 -16.62 -18.03 19.38
N SER A 264 -15.76 -17.40 20.18
CA SER A 264 -16.09 -16.73 21.43
C SER A 264 -16.09 -15.23 21.19
N VAL A 265 -17.16 -14.54 21.61
CA VAL A 265 -17.35 -13.11 21.39
C VAL A 265 -17.59 -12.43 22.74
N ARG A 266 -16.87 -11.32 22.97
CA ARG A 266 -17.10 -10.42 24.11
C ARG A 266 -16.97 -8.96 23.68
N GLU A 267 -17.97 -8.16 24.01
CA GLU A 267 -17.86 -6.70 24.05
C GLU A 267 -17.60 -6.29 25.51
N GLY A 268 -16.88 -5.18 25.70
CA GLY A 268 -16.30 -4.77 26.98
C GLY A 268 -17.22 -4.60 28.19
N HIS A 269 -18.53 -4.61 28.00
CA HIS A 269 -19.54 -4.48 29.05
C HIS A 269 -20.49 -5.68 29.08
N THR A 270 -20.19 -6.72 28.31
CA THR A 270 -21.07 -7.87 28.08
C THR A 270 -20.43 -9.17 28.52
N LEU A 271 -21.30 -10.10 28.88
CA LEU A 271 -20.94 -11.50 29.08
C LEU A 271 -20.48 -12.13 27.78
N ARG A 272 -19.58 -13.11 27.89
CA ARG A 272 -19.11 -13.91 26.77
C ARG A 272 -20.25 -14.72 26.14
N ARG A 273 -20.23 -14.81 24.81
CA ARG A 273 -21.08 -15.72 24.03
C ARG A 273 -20.24 -16.64 23.15
N LEU A 274 -20.65 -17.90 23.06
CA LEU A 274 -20.07 -18.92 22.18
C LEU A 274 -21.03 -19.24 21.03
N ALA A 275 -20.48 -19.42 19.84
CA ALA A 275 -21.21 -19.96 18.69
C ALA A 275 -20.37 -20.98 17.94
N SER A 276 -21.03 -22.01 17.40
CA SER A 276 -20.41 -22.99 16.52
C SER A 276 -20.16 -22.37 15.15
N LEU A 277 -19.00 -22.63 14.57
CA LEU A 277 -18.69 -22.31 13.18
C LEU A 277 -18.98 -23.54 12.32
N THR A 278 -19.57 -23.30 11.15
CA THR A 278 -19.74 -24.32 10.11
C THR A 278 -19.41 -23.65 8.79
N PHE A 279 -18.25 -23.98 8.25
CA PHE A 279 -17.79 -23.44 6.98
C PHE A 279 -18.50 -24.13 5.82
N SER A 280 -19.01 -23.32 4.89
CA SER A 280 -19.51 -23.75 3.59
C SER A 280 -18.92 -22.85 2.53
N ALA A 281 -18.26 -23.42 1.52
CA ALA A 281 -17.53 -22.66 0.50
C ALA A 281 -16.62 -21.57 1.13
N CYS A 282 -15.87 -21.96 2.16
CA CYS A 282 -14.89 -21.10 2.86
C CYS A 282 -15.47 -19.89 3.58
N SER A 283 -16.78 -19.87 3.79
CA SER A 283 -17.46 -18.85 4.60
C SER A 283 -18.26 -19.52 5.71
N ALA A 284 -18.27 -18.90 6.89
CA ALA A 284 -19.18 -19.22 7.98
C ALA A 284 -19.94 -17.96 8.40
N ALA A 285 -21.18 -18.12 8.85
CA ALA A 285 -21.98 -17.03 9.38
C ALA A 285 -22.43 -17.35 10.80
N VAL A 286 -22.32 -16.36 11.67
CA VAL A 286 -22.76 -16.43 13.06
C VAL A 286 -23.70 -15.28 13.35
N ASP A 287 -24.82 -15.59 13.99
CA ASP A 287 -25.79 -14.59 14.44
C ASP A 287 -25.92 -14.64 15.97
N LEU A 288 -25.30 -13.66 16.63
CA LEU A 288 -25.42 -13.40 18.06
C LEU A 288 -26.49 -12.33 18.29
N SER A 289 -27.70 -12.62 17.82
CA SER A 289 -28.89 -11.83 18.08
C SER A 289 -30.01 -12.70 18.66
N GLY A 290 -31.15 -12.08 18.99
CA GLY A 290 -32.28 -12.78 19.59
C GLY A 290 -31.91 -13.41 20.94
N ALA A 291 -32.00 -14.74 21.03
CA ALA A 291 -31.68 -15.49 22.26
C ALA A 291 -30.18 -15.54 22.59
N ASN A 292 -29.30 -15.25 21.62
CA ASN A 292 -27.85 -15.35 21.75
C ASN A 292 -27.16 -13.98 21.78
N LEU A 293 -27.92 -12.91 22.01
CA LEU A 293 -27.38 -11.56 22.06
C LEU A 293 -26.31 -11.40 23.17
N LEU A 294 -25.45 -10.40 23.01
CA LEU A 294 -24.45 -10.02 23.99
C LEU A 294 -25.15 -9.31 25.16
N THR A 295 -25.25 -10.03 26.27
CA THR A 295 -25.94 -9.59 27.50
C THR A 295 -25.02 -8.69 28.30
N THR A 296 -25.46 -7.48 28.64
CA THR A 296 -24.66 -6.50 29.38
C THR A 296 -24.60 -6.79 30.88
N GLY A 297 -23.58 -6.23 31.55
CA GLY A 297 -23.45 -6.20 33.01
C GLY A 297 -22.14 -6.73 33.55
N ASP A 298 -21.33 -7.41 32.75
CA ASP A 298 -19.98 -7.87 33.12
C ASP A 298 -18.99 -6.77 32.74
N LEU A 299 -18.72 -5.91 33.72
CA LEU A 299 -18.03 -4.66 33.58
C LEU A 299 -16.56 -4.84 33.92
N GLN A 300 -15.72 -3.98 33.34
CA GLN A 300 -14.29 -4.02 33.60
C GLN A 300 -13.72 -2.63 33.82
N THR A 301 -12.54 -2.62 34.40
CA THR A 301 -11.64 -1.47 34.45
C THR A 301 -10.31 -1.87 33.84
N ALA A 302 -9.33 -0.97 33.83
CA ALA A 302 -7.96 -1.32 33.44
C ALA A 302 -7.32 -2.39 34.34
N VAL A 303 -7.87 -2.65 35.54
CA VAL A 303 -7.27 -3.56 36.53
C VAL A 303 -8.21 -4.72 36.89
N VAL A 304 -9.52 -4.48 36.90
CA VAL A 304 -10.54 -5.50 37.11
C VAL A 304 -10.95 -6.05 35.74
N PRO A 305 -10.56 -7.27 35.37
CA PRO A 305 -11.00 -7.88 34.12
C PRO A 305 -12.45 -8.37 34.25
N GLN A 306 -13.11 -8.53 33.10
CA GLN A 306 -14.34 -9.32 33.02
C GLN A 306 -14.11 -10.74 33.54
N ASP A 307 -15.02 -11.25 34.36
CA ASP A 307 -14.93 -12.59 34.94
C ASP A 307 -16.07 -13.52 34.48
N ASN A 308 -16.85 -13.06 33.49
CA ASN A 308 -17.95 -13.78 32.87
C ASN A 308 -19.15 -13.99 33.81
N LEU A 309 -19.28 -13.14 34.82
CA LEU A 309 -20.37 -13.14 35.78
C LEU A 309 -20.78 -11.69 36.06
N VAL A 310 -22.08 -11.41 35.99
CA VAL A 310 -22.61 -10.12 36.47
C VAL A 310 -22.80 -10.20 37.99
N ASP A 311 -21.93 -9.57 38.78
CA ASP A 311 -22.00 -9.61 40.24
C ASP A 311 -21.77 -8.24 40.93
N ILE A 312 -21.44 -8.30 42.23
CA ILE A 312 -21.23 -7.12 43.07
C ILE A 312 -19.99 -6.33 42.69
N THR A 313 -18.99 -6.98 42.10
CA THR A 313 -17.79 -6.33 41.59
C THR A 313 -18.17 -5.33 40.50
N ASP A 314 -19.06 -5.72 39.58
CA ASP A 314 -19.59 -4.84 38.54
C ASP A 314 -20.40 -3.68 39.12
N PHE A 315 -21.27 -3.97 40.10
CA PHE A 315 -21.97 -2.91 40.84
C PHE A 315 -20.98 -1.92 41.46
N SER A 316 -19.84 -2.40 41.97
CA SER A 316 -18.81 -1.55 42.56
C SER A 316 -18.18 -0.62 41.53
N ILE A 317 -17.96 -1.10 40.29
CA ILE A 317 -17.49 -0.28 39.16
C ILE A 317 -18.54 0.80 38.84
N LEU A 318 -19.81 0.41 38.78
CA LEU A 318 -20.93 1.30 38.49
C LEU A 318 -21.17 2.37 39.57
N ALA A 319 -21.16 2.00 40.84
CA ALA A 319 -21.46 2.93 41.94
C ALA A 319 -20.34 3.97 42.16
N THR A 320 -19.10 3.62 41.85
CA THR A 320 -17.92 4.46 42.13
C THR A 320 -17.88 5.76 41.32
N ASN A 321 -18.29 5.71 40.05
CA ASN A 321 -18.28 6.83 39.11
C ASN A 321 -19.69 7.26 38.69
N TRP A 322 -20.66 7.12 39.59
CA TRP A 322 -22.04 7.52 39.34
C TRP A 322 -22.18 8.98 38.89
N ASN A 323 -22.99 9.21 37.85
CA ASN A 323 -23.23 10.49 37.19
C ASN A 323 -21.96 11.18 36.68
N GLN A 324 -20.94 10.42 36.28
CA GLN A 324 -19.75 10.94 35.63
C GLN A 324 -19.79 10.69 34.13
N ALA A 325 -19.13 11.58 33.38
CA ALA A 325 -18.91 11.37 31.95
C ALA A 325 -17.87 10.26 31.75
N ILE A 326 -18.20 9.32 30.86
CA ILE A 326 -17.33 8.23 30.44
C ILE A 326 -17.17 8.32 28.92
N ASP A 327 -16.01 7.95 28.40
CA ASP A 327 -15.82 7.84 26.95
C ASP A 327 -16.59 6.61 26.44
N PRO A 328 -17.65 6.78 25.62
CA PRO A 328 -18.51 5.68 25.20
C PRO A 328 -17.79 4.67 24.29
N THR A 329 -16.64 5.05 23.73
CA THR A 329 -15.83 4.19 22.85
C THR A 329 -14.96 3.21 23.62
N LEU A 330 -14.71 3.48 24.91
CA LEU A 330 -13.90 2.61 25.76
C LEU A 330 -14.74 1.46 26.30
N SER A 331 -14.08 0.33 26.49
CA SER A 331 -14.63 -0.88 27.12
C SER A 331 -14.56 -0.85 28.65
N THR A 332 -14.08 0.25 29.23
CA THR A 332 -13.82 0.36 30.68
C THR A 332 -14.79 1.33 31.32
N GLY A 333 -15.38 0.93 32.44
CA GLY A 333 -16.40 1.70 33.14
C GLY A 333 -17.77 1.02 33.07
N ALA A 334 -18.81 1.80 33.34
CA ALA A 334 -20.19 1.30 33.33
C ALA A 334 -21.10 2.16 32.43
N ASP A 335 -20.62 2.52 31.24
CA ASP A 335 -21.45 3.10 30.17
C ASP A 335 -21.88 1.96 29.25
N VAL A 336 -22.95 1.26 29.61
CA VAL A 336 -23.42 0.09 28.86
C VAL A 336 -24.37 0.49 27.74
N ASN A 337 -25.03 1.65 27.86
CA ASN A 337 -25.99 2.12 26.87
C ASN A 337 -25.34 2.95 25.73
N GLY A 338 -24.09 3.38 25.91
CA GLY A 338 -23.28 4.13 24.95
C GLY A 338 -23.56 5.63 24.90
N ASP A 339 -24.18 6.22 25.92
CA ASP A 339 -24.57 7.64 25.94
C ASP A 339 -23.50 8.60 26.48
N GLY A 340 -22.38 8.05 26.96
CA GLY A 340 -21.25 8.82 27.50
C GLY A 340 -21.44 9.26 28.95
N LEU A 341 -22.47 8.78 29.63
CA LEU A 341 -22.69 8.96 31.07
C LEU A 341 -22.77 7.60 31.75
N GLN A 342 -22.42 7.57 33.03
CA GLN A 342 -22.59 6.42 33.89
C GLN A 342 -23.74 6.69 34.86
N ASP A 343 -24.96 6.30 34.49
CA ASP A 343 -26.19 6.77 35.13
C ASP A 343 -27.29 5.70 35.31
N ALA A 344 -28.53 6.17 35.54
CA ALA A 344 -29.73 5.36 35.75
C ALA A 344 -29.98 4.33 34.64
N LEU A 345 -29.65 4.65 33.39
CA LEU A 345 -29.86 3.74 32.26
C LEU A 345 -28.88 2.57 32.34
N ASP A 346 -27.62 2.82 32.71
CA ASP A 346 -26.64 1.76 32.88
C ASP A 346 -26.93 0.86 34.06
N PHE A 347 -27.41 1.46 35.16
CA PHE A 347 -27.85 0.70 36.33
C PHE A 347 -29.02 -0.23 35.99
N SER A 348 -29.96 0.25 35.19
CA SER A 348 -31.11 -0.55 34.77
C SER A 348 -30.69 -1.76 33.93
N ALA A 349 -29.75 -1.56 33.01
CA ALA A 349 -29.18 -2.61 32.19
C ALA A 349 -28.37 -3.64 32.99
N PHE A 350 -27.53 -3.17 33.93
CA PHE A 350 -26.82 -4.03 34.87
C PHE A 350 -27.78 -4.87 35.73
N THR A 351 -28.77 -4.24 36.37
CA THR A 351 -29.67 -4.94 37.31
C THR A 351 -30.59 -5.95 36.64
N ALA A 352 -30.93 -5.77 35.36
CA ALA A 352 -31.65 -6.76 34.57
C ALA A 352 -30.88 -8.08 34.46
N ASN A 353 -29.55 -7.99 34.42
CA ASN A 353 -28.65 -9.11 34.21
C ASN A 353 -27.87 -9.54 35.45
N PHE A 354 -28.20 -9.00 36.62
CA PHE A 354 -27.56 -9.36 37.87
C PHE A 354 -27.58 -10.89 38.11
N PHE A 355 -26.41 -11.45 38.40
CA PHE A 355 -26.12 -12.89 38.54
C PHE A 355 -26.37 -13.77 37.31
N VAL A 356 -26.38 -13.19 36.11
CA VAL A 356 -26.27 -13.97 34.88
C VAL A 356 -24.81 -14.34 34.66
N VAL A 357 -24.59 -15.58 34.22
CA VAL A 357 -23.28 -16.11 33.84
C VAL A 357 -23.22 -16.19 32.32
N GLY A 358 -22.09 -15.83 31.74
CA GLY A 358 -21.87 -16.00 30.31
C GLY A 358 -21.49 -17.43 29.94
N ASP A 359 -21.12 -17.64 28.69
CA ASP A 359 -20.67 -18.95 28.23
C ASP A 359 -19.25 -19.24 28.76
N PRO A 360 -18.92 -20.51 29.07
CA PRO A 360 -17.67 -20.86 29.74
C PRO A 360 -16.41 -20.43 28.96
N ILE A 361 -15.33 -20.16 29.72
CA ILE A 361 -14.06 -19.64 29.19
C ILE A 361 -13.33 -20.64 28.26
N ASP A 362 -13.52 -21.94 28.51
CA ASP A 362 -12.85 -23.05 27.82
C ASP A 362 -13.84 -24.20 27.55
N SER A 363 -14.61 -24.09 26.48
CA SER A 363 -15.26 -25.29 25.97
C SER A 363 -15.26 -25.24 24.46
N CYS A 364 -14.32 -25.97 23.86
CA CYS A 364 -14.76 -26.91 22.83
C CYS A 364 -15.81 -27.79 23.51
N PRO A 365 -17.11 -27.56 23.29
CA PRO A 365 -18.12 -28.44 23.82
C PRO A 365 -17.85 -29.80 23.17
N ALA A 366 -17.85 -30.87 23.96
CA ALA A 366 -17.61 -32.21 23.42
C ALA A 366 -18.56 -32.45 22.21
N PRO A 367 -18.06 -32.98 21.08
CA PRO A 367 -18.90 -33.22 19.92
C PRO A 367 -20.09 -34.08 20.36
N VAL A 368 -21.30 -33.58 20.11
CA VAL A 368 -22.52 -34.32 20.42
C VAL A 368 -22.56 -35.51 19.47
N VAL A 369 -22.09 -36.67 19.92
CA VAL A 369 -22.26 -37.93 19.20
C VAL A 369 -23.75 -38.26 19.19
N GLY A 370 -24.45 -37.79 18.16
CA GLY A 370 -25.84 -38.10 17.92
C GLY A 370 -26.00 -39.59 17.67
N LYS A 371 -26.69 -40.30 18.58
CA LYS A 371 -27.38 -41.53 18.19
C LYS A 371 -28.38 -41.18 17.08
N PRO A 372 -28.50 -42.00 16.03
CA PRO A 372 -29.43 -41.72 14.93
C PRO A 372 -30.87 -41.76 15.46
N GLY A 373 -31.55 -40.60 15.44
CA GLY A 373 -32.99 -40.50 15.76
C GLY A 373 -33.42 -39.43 16.78
N GLY A 374 -32.54 -38.55 17.28
CA GLY A 374 -32.90 -37.53 18.27
C GLY A 374 -32.69 -36.09 17.77
N ARG A 375 -33.72 -35.24 17.92
CA ARG A 375 -33.71 -33.79 17.70
C ARG A 375 -32.41 -33.15 18.21
N THR A 376 -31.74 -32.36 17.38
CA THR A 376 -30.57 -31.56 17.73
C THR A 376 -30.88 -30.72 18.96
N VAL A 377 -30.28 -31.07 20.10
CA VAL A 377 -30.29 -30.24 21.29
C VAL A 377 -29.13 -29.26 21.11
N GLN A 378 -29.46 -28.02 20.75
CA GLN A 378 -28.53 -26.91 20.97
C GLN A 378 -28.08 -27.00 22.44
N PRO A 379 -26.78 -26.84 22.76
CA PRO A 379 -26.38 -26.61 24.13
C PRO A 379 -26.98 -25.25 24.52
N GLY A 380 -28.20 -25.29 25.06
CA GLY A 380 -28.73 -24.19 25.85
C GLY A 380 -27.80 -23.97 27.05
N PRO A 381 -27.89 -22.78 27.68
CA PRO A 381 -26.95 -22.35 28.71
C PRO A 381 -26.76 -23.48 29.72
N GLN A 382 -25.58 -24.07 29.72
CA GLN A 382 -25.22 -25.09 30.70
C GLN A 382 -25.05 -24.36 32.03
N THR A 383 -26.13 -24.27 32.78
CA THR A 383 -26.07 -23.99 34.21
C THR A 383 -25.43 -25.22 34.86
N THR A 384 -24.11 -25.36 34.74
CA THR A 384 -23.41 -26.32 35.58
C THR A 384 -23.62 -25.85 37.02
N ASP A 385 -24.16 -26.74 37.84
CA ASP A 385 -24.39 -26.55 39.29
C ASP A 385 -23.12 -26.11 40.07
N GLY A 386 -21.96 -26.05 39.40
CA GLY A 386 -20.71 -25.47 39.89
C GLY A 386 -20.69 -23.93 39.88
N GLY A 387 -21.42 -23.25 38.98
CA GLY A 387 -21.45 -21.79 38.89
C GLY A 387 -22.13 -21.10 40.07
N LEU A 388 -23.13 -21.75 40.70
CA LEU A 388 -23.76 -21.22 41.92
C LEU A 388 -22.82 -21.18 43.13
N ARG A 389 -21.67 -21.88 43.11
CA ARG A 389 -20.73 -21.92 44.23
C ARG A 389 -19.68 -20.81 44.22
N ALA A 390 -19.52 -20.09 43.10
CA ALA A 390 -18.54 -19.02 42.93
C ALA A 390 -19.13 -17.60 43.02
N MET A 391 -20.47 -17.47 43.00
CA MET A 391 -21.16 -16.18 43.08
C MET A 391 -20.93 -15.55 44.45
N LYS A 392 -20.04 -14.55 44.52
CA LYS A 392 -19.86 -13.75 45.74
C LYS A 392 -21.06 -12.83 45.88
N ALA A 393 -22.03 -13.23 46.71
CA ALA A 393 -23.16 -12.39 47.09
C ALA A 393 -22.76 -11.21 48.01
N SER A 394 -21.46 -11.03 48.26
CA SER A 394 -20.83 -9.98 49.06
C SER A 394 -19.33 -9.91 48.75
N VAL A 395 -18.74 -8.71 48.65
CA VAL A 395 -17.30 -8.53 48.46
C VAL A 395 -16.75 -7.53 49.49
N PRO A 396 -15.70 -7.87 50.27
CA PRO A 396 -15.10 -6.91 51.19
C PRO A 396 -14.48 -5.73 50.44
N VAL A 397 -14.76 -4.51 50.88
CA VAL A 397 -14.24 -3.26 50.29
C VAL A 397 -12.71 -3.28 50.18
N SER A 398 -12.04 -3.84 51.20
CA SER A 398 -10.59 -4.02 51.25
C SER A 398 -10.02 -4.84 50.09
N SER A 399 -10.81 -5.77 49.53
CA SER A 399 -10.38 -6.64 48.42
C SER A 399 -10.39 -5.91 47.08
N LEU A 400 -11.20 -4.85 46.93
CA LEU A 400 -11.34 -4.10 45.69
C LEU A 400 -10.59 -2.76 45.71
N ARG A 401 -10.19 -2.26 46.88
CA ARG A 401 -9.62 -0.91 47.04
C ARG A 401 -8.35 -0.66 46.21
N SER A 402 -7.58 -1.69 45.90
CA SER A 402 -6.39 -1.57 45.03
C SER A 402 -6.71 -1.61 43.53
N MET A 403 -7.91 -2.04 43.15
CA MET A 403 -8.31 -2.25 41.75
C MET A 403 -9.36 -1.23 41.29
N ILE A 404 -10.23 -0.78 42.20
CA ILE A 404 -11.28 0.23 41.94
C ILE A 404 -11.00 1.43 42.85
N PRO A 405 -10.52 2.57 42.30
CA PRO A 405 -10.31 3.79 43.07
C PRO A 405 -11.62 4.29 43.67
N GLN A 406 -11.64 4.71 44.94
CA GLN A 406 -12.85 5.20 45.62
C GLN A 406 -13.99 4.18 45.76
N VAL A 407 -13.68 2.87 45.74
CA VAL A 407 -14.68 1.80 45.90
C VAL A 407 -15.47 1.88 47.21
N ASP A 408 -14.99 2.61 48.22
CA ASP A 408 -15.72 2.93 49.44
C ASP A 408 -17.08 3.61 49.18
N LYS A 409 -17.26 4.27 48.02
CA LYS A 409 -18.55 4.83 47.60
C LYS A 409 -19.62 3.78 47.33
N ALA A 410 -19.23 2.55 47.03
CA ALA A 410 -20.12 1.44 46.75
C ALA A 410 -20.62 0.73 48.03
N ASP A 411 -19.99 0.98 49.18
CA ASP A 411 -20.46 0.54 50.51
C ASP A 411 -21.31 1.67 51.13
N LEU A 412 -22.62 1.64 50.86
CA LEU A 412 -23.53 2.72 51.23
C LEU A 412 -23.95 2.66 52.69
N ASN A 413 -23.86 1.48 53.31
CA ASN A 413 -24.24 1.28 54.70
C ASN A 413 -23.04 1.36 55.67
N GLY A 414 -21.81 1.30 55.16
CA GLY A 414 -20.58 1.50 55.90
C GLY A 414 -20.14 0.30 56.75
N ASP A 415 -20.57 -0.92 56.42
CA ASP A 415 -20.21 -2.14 57.15
C ASP A 415 -18.88 -2.78 56.67
N GLY A 416 -18.25 -2.19 55.65
CA GLY A 416 -16.98 -2.65 55.08
C GLY A 416 -17.13 -3.75 54.03
N VAL A 417 -18.36 -4.11 53.65
CA VAL A 417 -18.68 -5.13 52.66
C VAL A 417 -19.70 -4.59 51.68
N ILE A 418 -19.43 -4.75 50.39
CA ILE A 418 -20.39 -4.40 49.35
C ILE A 418 -21.27 -5.62 49.13
N ASP A 419 -22.57 -5.48 49.27
CA ASP A 419 -23.53 -6.56 49.05
C ASP A 419 -24.88 -6.10 48.45
N THR A 420 -25.85 -7.01 48.38
CA THR A 420 -27.18 -6.69 47.83
C THR A 420 -27.96 -5.63 48.62
N THR A 421 -27.55 -5.34 49.86
CA THR A 421 -28.08 -4.27 50.71
C THR A 421 -27.66 -2.92 50.16
N ASP A 422 -26.40 -2.78 49.74
CA ASP A 422 -25.89 -1.55 49.13
C ASP A 422 -26.54 -1.27 47.80
N ILE A 423 -26.77 -2.30 46.96
CA ILE A 423 -27.52 -2.15 45.71
C ILE A 423 -28.93 -1.60 45.97
N ARG A 424 -29.62 -2.12 47.01
CA ARG A 424 -30.96 -1.61 47.40
C ARG A 424 -30.91 -0.21 47.97
N LEU A 425 -29.87 0.14 48.72
CA LEU A 425 -29.68 1.49 49.22
C LEU A 425 -29.40 2.46 48.07
N PHE A 426 -28.60 2.04 47.10
CA PHE A 426 -28.24 2.81 45.93
C PHE A 426 -29.46 3.11 45.08
N ALA A 427 -30.25 2.08 44.77
CA ALA A 427 -31.51 2.24 44.05
C ALA A 427 -32.46 3.21 44.78
N ARG A 428 -32.61 3.07 46.12
CA ARG A 428 -33.45 3.99 46.90
C ARG A 428 -32.91 5.43 46.92
N GLN A 429 -31.60 5.60 47.10
CA GLN A 429 -30.96 6.90 47.16
C GLN A 429 -31.11 7.67 45.84
N HIS A 430 -31.05 6.96 44.72
CA HIS A 430 -31.13 7.52 43.38
C HIS A 430 -32.50 7.39 42.71
N GLN A 431 -33.53 6.94 43.46
CA GLN A 431 -34.90 6.76 42.97
C GLN A 431 -34.99 5.85 41.74
N LEU A 432 -34.20 4.78 41.73
CA LEU A 432 -34.14 3.78 40.67
C LEU A 432 -35.00 2.57 41.05
N ASP A 433 -35.59 1.94 40.04
CA ASP A 433 -36.37 0.72 40.19
C ASP A 433 -35.49 -0.52 40.12
N LEU A 434 -35.76 -1.49 40.99
CA LEU A 434 -35.16 -2.82 40.89
C LEU A 434 -36.16 -3.77 40.24
N PRO A 435 -35.80 -4.45 39.13
CA PRO A 435 -36.71 -5.34 38.44
C PRO A 435 -37.09 -6.54 39.34
N ALA A 436 -38.28 -7.10 39.12
CA ALA A 436 -38.75 -8.24 39.90
C ALA A 436 -37.80 -9.45 39.78
N GLU A 437 -37.18 -9.61 38.60
CA GLU A 437 -36.18 -10.62 38.30
C GLU A 437 -34.95 -10.51 39.20
N PHE A 438 -34.49 -9.29 39.50
CA PHE A 438 -33.37 -9.06 40.42
C PHE A 438 -33.68 -9.67 41.79
N GLN A 439 -34.85 -9.36 42.35
CA GLN A 439 -35.24 -9.84 43.66
C GLN A 439 -35.41 -11.37 43.67
N GLN A 440 -36.00 -11.95 42.62
CA GLN A 440 -36.12 -13.39 42.45
C GLN A 440 -34.76 -14.11 42.41
N ARG A 441 -33.77 -13.54 41.73
CA ARG A 441 -32.41 -14.09 41.66
C ARG A 441 -31.69 -14.01 43.00
N VAL A 442 -31.79 -12.87 43.69
CA VAL A 442 -31.23 -12.70 45.04
C VAL A 442 -31.83 -13.71 46.03
N ASP A 443 -33.15 -13.91 46.01
CA ASP A 443 -33.82 -14.86 46.91
C ASP A 443 -33.47 -16.32 46.60
N ARG A 444 -33.28 -16.65 45.31
CA ARG A 444 -32.83 -17.98 44.89
C ARG A 444 -31.47 -18.32 45.47
N ILE A 445 -30.54 -17.36 45.47
CA ILE A 445 -29.19 -17.54 46.01
C ILE A 445 -29.23 -17.65 47.53
N LYS A 446 -29.94 -16.73 48.21
CA LYS A 446 -30.08 -16.76 49.68
C LYS A 446 -30.76 -18.03 50.20
N SER A 447 -31.68 -18.61 49.44
CA SER A 447 -32.42 -19.81 49.85
C SER A 447 -31.66 -21.12 49.65
N GLY A 448 -30.53 -21.14 48.93
CA GLY A 448 -29.66 -22.31 48.75
C GLY A 448 -30.34 -23.57 48.19
N LYS A 449 -31.57 -23.47 47.69
CA LYS A 449 -32.39 -24.62 47.25
C LYS A 449 -32.12 -24.94 45.78
N GLY A 450 -30.93 -25.47 45.53
CA GLY A 450 -30.78 -26.52 44.53
C GLY A 450 -31.79 -27.63 44.83
N ARG A 451 -32.60 -27.95 43.84
CA ARG A 451 -33.67 -28.95 43.87
C ARG A 451 -33.10 -30.29 44.38
N ARG A 452 -33.29 -30.61 45.67
CA ARG A 452 -33.27 -32.01 46.12
C ARG A 452 -34.42 -32.70 45.40
N THR A 453 -34.14 -33.30 44.25
CA THR A 453 -35.01 -34.29 43.65
C THR A 453 -35.23 -35.37 44.69
N SER A 454 -36.50 -35.54 45.06
CA SER A 454 -36.92 -36.60 45.96
C SER A 454 -36.51 -37.94 45.37
N ARG A 455 -35.71 -38.71 46.09
CA ARG A 455 -35.64 -40.15 45.90
C ARG A 455 -37.06 -40.71 46.07
N ARG A 456 -37.60 -41.29 44.99
CA ARG A 456 -38.48 -42.46 45.04
C ARG A 456 -38.26 -43.29 43.79
#